data_AF-A0A8T6LRI8-F1
#
_entry.id   AF-A0A8T6LRI8-F1
#
_cell.length_a   1.000
_cell.length_b   1.000
_cell.length_c   1.000
_cell.angle_alpha   90.00
_cell.angle_beta   90.00
_cell.angle_gamma   90.00
#
_symmetry.space_group_name_H-M   'P 1'
#
loop_
_entity.id
_entity.type
_entity.pdbx_description
1 polymer ?
#
loop_
_entity_poly.entity_id
_entity_poly.type
_entity_poly.pdbx_seq_one_letter_code
_entity_poly.pdbx_strand_id
1 'polypeptide(L)'
;MAEKKAVLENLPETGLLLIGMGPGTVAGMTIEAKRAAKMCDTLRYEAYTALWPQDELDLLEVECGEITKVMRPEIETPEVLFQLAKKSLVGLLVVGDPLQATTHVDLQLQAAEAGIECITFHGISITTIVTGALGLSNYKSGRQTTLTYPYGGWVVTSPLEVIAMNMGLGHHTLALLDLDPTGAGIGQQKPMMPADAVQSVVSMIDKLKIDFDDLSNDSPYDAFKIESLRTIQNMPLSAFRVILCSDMGMPSQNIRSTNLEALSQINGGSMNCLVFLGNTSDVEEKALLRWQ
;
A
#
# COMPACT_ATOMS: atom_id res chain seq x y z
N MET A 1 -40.44 -3.51 -10.09
CA MET A 1 -39.42 -4.00 -11.05
C MET A 1 -38.02 -3.63 -10.55
N ALA A 2 -37.58 -4.23 -9.45
CA ALA A 2 -36.19 -4.20 -9.00
C ALA A 2 -35.91 -5.57 -8.38
N GLU A 3 -36.08 -6.63 -9.18
CA GLU A 3 -35.72 -7.99 -8.78
C GLU A 3 -34.31 -8.26 -9.30
N LYS A 4 -33.39 -8.48 -8.35
CA LYS A 4 -32.08 -9.15 -8.48
C LYS A 4 -31.05 -8.38 -9.32
N LYS A 5 -29.89 -8.00 -8.77
CA LYS A 5 -28.85 -8.95 -8.39
C LYS A 5 -27.77 -8.21 -7.60
N ALA A 6 -27.41 -8.67 -6.41
CA ALA A 6 -26.06 -8.41 -5.89
C ALA A 6 -25.03 -8.99 -6.89
N VAL A 7 -23.80 -8.47 -6.97
CA VAL A 7 -22.77 -8.95 -7.93
C VAL A 7 -22.62 -10.49 -7.84
N LEU A 8 -22.73 -11.02 -6.63
CA LEU A 8 -22.71 -12.45 -6.32
C LEU A 8 -23.77 -13.30 -7.03
N GLU A 9 -24.95 -12.76 -7.34
CA GLU A 9 -26.03 -13.51 -8.00
C GLU A 9 -25.82 -13.67 -9.52
N ASN A 10 -24.73 -13.14 -10.04
CA ASN A 10 -24.37 -13.07 -11.46
C ASN A 10 -22.94 -13.55 -11.76
N LEU A 11 -22.29 -14.25 -10.84
CA LEU A 11 -20.94 -14.72 -11.09
C LEU A 11 -20.90 -15.68 -12.30
N PRO A 12 -19.89 -15.56 -13.17
CA PRO A 12 -19.73 -16.48 -14.29
C PRO A 12 -19.35 -17.88 -13.79
N GLU A 13 -19.62 -18.90 -14.60
CA GLU A 13 -19.19 -20.29 -14.31
C GLU A 13 -17.66 -20.42 -14.30
N THR A 14 -16.97 -19.58 -15.08
CA THR A 14 -15.51 -19.53 -15.17
C THR A 14 -15.05 -18.09 -15.23
N GLY A 15 -13.95 -17.75 -14.56
CA GLY A 15 -13.43 -16.39 -14.57
C GLY A 15 -12.42 -16.15 -13.46
N LEU A 16 -12.03 -14.89 -13.32
CA LEU A 16 -11.13 -14.43 -12.26
C LEU A 16 -11.86 -13.44 -11.34
N LEU A 17 -11.84 -13.70 -10.04
CA LEU A 17 -12.34 -12.77 -9.03
C LEU A 17 -11.16 -12.15 -8.30
N LEU A 18 -11.01 -10.83 -8.33
CA LEU A 18 -10.07 -10.12 -7.47
C LEU A 18 -10.76 -9.80 -6.15
N ILE A 19 -10.26 -10.34 -5.03
CA ILE A 19 -10.97 -10.30 -3.76
C ILE A 19 -10.12 -9.60 -2.70
N GLY A 20 -10.56 -8.43 -2.27
CA GLY A 20 -9.94 -7.67 -1.19
C GLY A 20 -10.20 -8.30 0.17
N MET A 21 -9.12 -8.66 0.87
CA MET A 21 -9.17 -9.30 2.18
C MET A 21 -9.24 -8.29 3.33
N GLY A 22 -9.03 -7.00 3.04
CA GLY A 22 -8.85 -6.01 4.09
C GLY A 22 -7.51 -6.17 4.83
N PRO A 23 -7.31 -5.46 5.95
CA PRO A 23 -5.98 -5.20 6.50
C PRO A 23 -5.33 -6.37 7.23
N GLY A 24 -6.10 -7.33 7.76
CA GLY A 24 -5.48 -8.30 8.68
C GLY A 24 -6.38 -9.31 9.39
N THR A 25 -7.70 -9.30 9.19
CA THR A 25 -8.60 -10.25 9.87
C THR A 25 -9.73 -10.70 8.95
N VAL A 26 -10.19 -11.95 9.11
CA VAL A 26 -11.36 -12.50 8.41
C VAL A 26 -12.63 -11.69 8.74
N ALA A 27 -12.70 -11.13 9.96
CA ALA A 27 -13.78 -10.23 10.36
C ALA A 27 -13.73 -8.88 9.61
N GLY A 28 -12.55 -8.42 9.21
CA GLY A 28 -12.34 -7.18 8.45
C GLY A 28 -12.68 -7.30 6.96
N MET A 29 -12.87 -8.52 6.43
CA MET A 29 -13.35 -8.71 5.07
C MET A 29 -14.82 -8.28 4.92
N THR A 30 -15.15 -7.70 3.77
CA THR A 30 -16.55 -7.42 3.44
C THR A 30 -17.36 -8.72 3.35
N ILE A 31 -18.64 -8.65 3.67
CA ILE A 31 -19.55 -9.81 3.56
C ILE A 31 -19.56 -10.33 2.12
N GLU A 32 -19.49 -9.42 1.15
CA GLU A 32 -19.50 -9.76 -0.27
C GLU A 32 -18.21 -10.46 -0.71
N ALA A 33 -17.04 -9.96 -0.32
CA ALA A 33 -15.74 -10.57 -0.61
C ALA A 33 -15.64 -12.00 -0.03
N LYS A 34 -16.09 -12.21 1.22
CA LYS A 34 -16.10 -13.57 1.81
C LYS A 34 -17.02 -14.53 1.07
N ARG A 35 -18.20 -14.07 0.66
CA ARG A 35 -19.12 -14.90 -0.12
C ARG A 35 -18.56 -15.22 -1.50
N ALA A 36 -17.92 -14.25 -2.17
CA ALA A 36 -17.25 -14.48 -3.44
C ALA A 36 -16.16 -15.55 -3.29
N ALA A 37 -15.32 -15.45 -2.25
CA ALA A 37 -14.26 -16.43 -1.99
C ALA A 37 -14.83 -17.85 -1.80
N LYS A 38 -15.95 -18.00 -1.07
CA LYS A 38 -16.63 -19.30 -0.88
C LYS A 38 -17.24 -19.89 -2.14
N MET A 39 -17.48 -19.07 -3.17
CA MET A 39 -18.07 -19.51 -4.44
C MET A 39 -17.01 -19.93 -5.47
N CYS A 40 -15.75 -19.58 -5.26
CA CYS A 40 -14.65 -19.97 -6.13
C CYS A 40 -14.36 -21.47 -6.02
N ASP A 41 -14.00 -22.09 -7.14
CA ASP A 41 -13.52 -23.48 -7.17
C ASP A 41 -12.08 -23.59 -6.64
N THR A 42 -11.28 -22.53 -6.86
CA THR A 42 -9.90 -22.45 -6.39
C THR A 42 -9.58 -21.05 -5.89
N LEU A 43 -8.79 -21.00 -4.82
CA LEU A 43 -8.32 -19.75 -4.22
C LEU A 43 -6.81 -19.65 -4.31
N ARG A 44 -6.34 -18.50 -4.80
CA ARG A 44 -4.95 -18.07 -4.81
C ARG A 44 -4.80 -16.90 -3.86
N TYR A 45 -3.79 -16.94 -3.01
CA TYR A 45 -3.42 -15.83 -2.14
C TYR A 45 -2.10 -15.23 -2.60
N GLU A 46 -2.12 -14.02 -3.13
CA GLU A 46 -0.88 -13.34 -3.45
C GLU A 46 -0.29 -12.74 -2.17
N ALA A 47 0.97 -13.07 -1.93
CA ALA A 47 1.66 -12.69 -0.70
C ALA A 47 2.83 -11.73 -0.95
N TYR A 48 2.93 -11.16 -2.15
CA TYR A 48 4.08 -10.32 -2.53
C TYR A 48 3.80 -8.84 -2.35
N THR A 49 2.53 -8.41 -2.37
CA THR A 49 2.17 -7.01 -2.09
C THR A 49 1.95 -6.73 -0.60
N ALA A 50 1.55 -7.74 0.18
CA ALA A 50 1.45 -7.71 1.64
C ALA A 50 1.24 -9.11 2.23
N LEU A 51 1.63 -9.27 3.49
CA LEU A 51 1.43 -10.50 4.26
C LEU A 51 0.20 -10.38 5.16
N TRP A 52 -0.57 -11.47 5.24
CA TRP A 52 -1.68 -11.62 6.18
C TRP A 52 -1.25 -12.52 7.35
N PRO A 53 -1.79 -12.33 8.57
CA PRO A 53 -1.51 -13.22 9.70
C PRO A 53 -1.85 -14.67 9.36
N GLN A 54 -0.96 -15.61 9.71
CA GLN A 54 -1.12 -17.01 9.33
C GLN A 54 -2.34 -17.64 10.00
N ASP A 55 -2.61 -17.30 11.26
CA ASP A 55 -3.79 -17.76 11.99
C ASP A 55 -5.11 -17.28 11.35
N GLU A 56 -5.12 -16.07 10.79
CA GLU A 56 -6.28 -15.54 10.05
C GLU A 56 -6.43 -16.19 8.66
N LEU A 57 -5.31 -16.53 7.99
CA LEU A 57 -5.34 -17.35 6.77
C LEU A 57 -5.93 -18.74 7.06
N ASP A 58 -5.46 -19.41 8.11
CA ASP A 58 -5.94 -20.74 8.51
C ASP A 58 -7.45 -20.71 8.82
N LEU A 59 -7.94 -19.64 9.48
CA LEU A 59 -9.37 -19.43 9.71
C LEU A 59 -10.15 -19.26 8.41
N LEU A 60 -9.60 -18.53 7.43
CA LEU A 60 -10.24 -18.37 6.13
C LEU A 60 -10.28 -19.69 5.34
N GLU A 61 -9.22 -20.50 5.42
CA GLU A 61 -9.19 -21.83 4.78
C GLU A 61 -10.27 -22.77 5.33
N VAL A 62 -10.52 -22.73 6.64
CA VAL A 62 -11.63 -23.48 7.27
C VAL A 62 -12.99 -23.05 6.71
N GLU A 63 -13.15 -21.77 6.37
CA GLU A 63 -14.40 -21.21 5.85
C GLU A 63 -14.59 -21.35 4.33
N CYS A 64 -13.50 -21.34 3.56
CA CYS A 64 -13.51 -21.18 2.11
C CYS A 64 -12.86 -22.32 1.34
N GLY A 65 -12.16 -23.24 2.01
CA GLY A 65 -11.37 -24.31 1.37
C GLY A 65 -9.89 -23.96 1.24
N GLU A 66 -9.13 -24.84 0.59
CA GLU A 66 -7.67 -24.71 0.44
C GLU A 66 -7.27 -23.42 -0.29
N ILE A 67 -6.31 -22.69 0.26
CA ILE A 67 -5.77 -21.46 -0.31
C ILE A 67 -4.32 -21.70 -0.73
N THR A 68 -4.04 -21.58 -2.02
CA THR A 68 -2.67 -21.69 -2.52
C THR A 68 -1.97 -20.35 -2.54
N LYS A 69 -0.88 -20.21 -1.79
CA LYS A 69 -0.02 -19.02 -1.83
C LYS A 69 0.71 -18.90 -3.17
N VAL A 70 0.67 -17.72 -3.76
CA VAL A 70 1.33 -17.35 -5.03
C VAL A 70 2.18 -16.10 -4.86
N MET A 71 3.16 -15.94 -5.75
CA MET A 71 4.16 -14.87 -5.72
C MET A 71 4.15 -14.09 -7.04
N ARG A 72 4.88 -12.98 -7.09
CA ARG A 72 4.85 -12.03 -8.22
C ARG A 72 4.91 -12.66 -9.62
N PRO A 73 5.79 -13.65 -9.91
CA PRO A 73 5.90 -14.20 -11.27
C PRO A 73 4.60 -14.82 -11.80
N GLU A 74 3.79 -15.46 -10.95
CA GLU A 74 2.52 -16.07 -11.35
C GLU A 74 1.42 -15.01 -11.58
N ILE A 75 1.58 -13.81 -11.04
CA ILE A 75 0.60 -12.72 -11.17
C ILE A 75 0.96 -11.80 -12.34
N GLU A 76 2.23 -11.43 -12.49
CA GLU A 76 2.69 -10.57 -13.59
C GLU A 76 2.84 -11.33 -14.91
N THR A 77 2.97 -12.66 -14.88
CA THR A 77 2.91 -13.53 -16.06
C THR A 77 1.86 -14.62 -15.84
N PRO A 78 0.56 -14.28 -15.96
CA PRO A 78 -0.56 -15.07 -15.43
C PRO A 78 -0.97 -16.27 -16.29
N GLU A 79 -0.04 -16.97 -16.93
CA GLU A 79 -0.37 -18.10 -17.82
C GLU A 79 -1.13 -19.21 -17.08
N VAL A 80 -0.62 -19.62 -15.92
CA VAL A 80 -1.22 -20.69 -15.10
C VAL A 80 -2.58 -20.22 -14.55
N LEU A 81 -2.63 -19.01 -14.02
CA LEU A 81 -3.84 -18.41 -13.46
C LEU A 81 -4.95 -18.32 -14.52
N PHE A 82 -4.62 -17.89 -15.74
CA PHE A 82 -5.58 -17.76 -16.84
C PHE A 82 -6.03 -19.11 -17.40
N GLN A 83 -5.16 -20.12 -17.43
CA GLN A 83 -5.58 -21.48 -17.79
C GLN A 83 -6.60 -22.05 -16.80
N LEU A 84 -6.46 -21.74 -15.51
CA LEU A 84 -7.44 -22.13 -14.48
C LEU A 84 -8.74 -21.34 -14.62
N ALA A 85 -8.66 -20.02 -14.79
CA ALA A 85 -9.81 -19.12 -14.91
C ALA A 85 -10.66 -19.37 -16.16
N LYS A 86 -10.10 -20.00 -17.21
CA LYS A 86 -10.87 -20.45 -18.39
C LYS A 86 -11.68 -21.72 -18.16
N LYS A 87 -11.41 -22.46 -17.07
CA LYS A 87 -12.01 -23.78 -16.78
C LYS A 87 -12.83 -23.80 -15.49
N SER A 88 -12.65 -22.81 -14.64
CA SER A 88 -13.22 -22.73 -13.29
C SER A 88 -13.26 -21.28 -12.82
N LEU A 89 -13.99 -21.02 -11.74
CA LEU A 89 -14.02 -19.73 -11.08
C LEU A 89 -12.85 -19.64 -10.10
N VAL A 90 -11.89 -18.77 -10.40
CA VAL A 90 -10.66 -18.61 -9.61
C VAL A 90 -10.73 -17.31 -8.80
N GLY A 91 -10.53 -17.40 -7.49
CA GLY A 91 -10.40 -16.22 -6.63
C GLY A 91 -8.94 -15.88 -6.37
N LEU A 92 -8.52 -14.66 -6.69
CA LEU A 92 -7.25 -14.09 -6.26
C LEU A 92 -7.48 -13.19 -5.05
N LEU A 93 -7.10 -13.69 -3.89
CA LEU A 93 -7.16 -13.01 -2.60
C LEU A 93 -5.97 -12.04 -2.48
N VAL A 94 -6.29 -10.76 -2.24
CA VAL A 94 -5.33 -9.65 -2.14
C VAL A 94 -5.51 -8.95 -0.80
N VAL A 95 -4.43 -8.77 -0.05
CA VAL A 95 -4.48 -8.03 1.23
C VAL A 95 -4.88 -6.57 0.97
N GLY A 96 -5.80 -6.04 1.78
CA GLY A 96 -6.35 -4.70 1.59
C GLY A 96 -7.39 -4.68 0.47
N ASP A 97 -7.17 -3.84 -0.54
CA ASP A 97 -8.03 -3.71 -1.72
C ASP A 97 -7.24 -4.04 -2.99
N PRO A 98 -7.78 -4.86 -3.92
CA PRO A 98 -7.02 -5.32 -5.08
C PRO A 98 -6.51 -4.18 -5.96
N LEU A 99 -7.20 -3.04 -6.01
CA LEU A 99 -6.91 -1.93 -6.92
C LEU A 99 -6.36 -0.70 -6.20
N GLN A 100 -5.89 -0.84 -4.96
CA GLN A 100 -5.25 0.24 -4.20
C GLN A 100 -3.79 -0.08 -3.93
N ALA A 101 -2.89 0.74 -4.46
CA ALA A 101 -1.44 0.61 -4.30
C ALA A 101 -0.86 -0.74 -4.79
N THR A 102 -1.43 -1.27 -5.87
CA THR A 102 -0.94 -2.49 -6.55
C THR A 102 -0.96 -2.29 -8.07
N THR A 103 -0.42 -3.27 -8.80
CA THR A 103 -0.46 -3.33 -10.27
C THR A 103 -1.58 -4.22 -10.81
N HIS A 104 -2.50 -4.71 -9.98
CA HIS A 104 -3.52 -5.69 -10.41
C HIS A 104 -4.51 -5.16 -11.45
N VAL A 105 -4.57 -3.84 -11.71
CA VAL A 105 -5.28 -3.30 -12.88
C VAL A 105 -4.71 -3.85 -14.19
N ASP A 106 -3.41 -4.09 -14.28
CA ASP A 106 -2.77 -4.71 -15.43
C ASP A 106 -3.26 -6.16 -15.62
N LEU A 107 -3.38 -6.93 -14.54
CA LEU A 107 -3.96 -8.27 -14.57
C LEU A 107 -5.41 -8.27 -15.09
N GLN A 108 -6.22 -7.27 -14.73
CA GLN A 108 -7.58 -7.13 -15.27
C GLN A 108 -7.59 -6.87 -16.78
N LEU A 109 -6.68 -6.02 -17.26
CA LEU A 109 -6.55 -5.71 -18.68
C LEU A 109 -6.09 -6.95 -19.47
N GLN A 110 -5.08 -7.66 -18.97
CA GLN A 110 -4.61 -8.92 -19.55
C GLN A 110 -5.71 -9.98 -19.56
N ALA A 111 -6.54 -10.07 -18.50
CA ALA A 111 -7.66 -11.00 -18.46
C ALA A 111 -8.71 -10.67 -19.53
N ALA A 112 -9.04 -9.38 -19.70
CA ALA A 112 -9.97 -8.93 -20.73
C ALA A 112 -9.46 -9.25 -22.15
N GLU A 113 -8.17 -9.04 -22.43
CA GLU A 113 -7.52 -9.41 -23.70
C GLU A 113 -7.56 -10.92 -23.95
N ALA A 114 -7.45 -11.72 -22.88
CA ALA A 114 -7.53 -13.18 -22.94
C ALA A 114 -8.98 -13.73 -23.01
N GLY A 115 -9.99 -12.85 -23.02
CA GLY A 115 -11.41 -13.21 -23.02
C GLY A 115 -11.90 -13.80 -21.70
N ILE A 116 -11.24 -13.49 -20.59
CA ILE A 116 -11.58 -13.95 -19.24
C ILE A 116 -12.34 -12.83 -18.52
N GLU A 117 -13.53 -13.14 -18.03
CA GLU A 117 -14.27 -12.20 -17.19
C GLU A 117 -13.55 -12.01 -15.85
N CYS A 118 -13.30 -10.76 -15.50
CA CYS A 118 -12.59 -10.38 -14.27
C CYS A 118 -13.46 -9.43 -13.44
N ILE A 119 -13.84 -9.86 -12.23
CA ILE A 119 -14.73 -9.11 -11.33
C ILE A 119 -13.99 -8.77 -10.04
N THR A 120 -14.08 -7.53 -9.59
CA THR A 120 -13.44 -7.09 -8.34
C THR A 120 -14.43 -6.96 -7.19
N PHE A 121 -14.08 -7.57 -6.07
CA PHE A 121 -14.69 -7.36 -4.77
C PHE A 121 -13.74 -6.51 -3.92
N HIS A 122 -14.14 -5.28 -3.63
CA HIS A 122 -13.33 -4.32 -2.91
C HIS A 122 -13.16 -4.68 -1.43
N GLY A 123 -12.03 -4.23 -0.87
CA GLY A 123 -11.65 -4.44 0.52
C GLY A 123 -11.26 -3.14 1.21
N ILE A 124 -11.07 -3.20 2.53
CA ILE A 124 -10.62 -2.02 3.30
C ILE A 124 -9.12 -1.85 3.10
N SER A 125 -8.70 -0.75 2.46
CA SER A 125 -7.28 -0.45 2.22
C SER A 125 -6.67 0.46 3.28
N ILE A 126 -5.36 0.31 3.49
CA ILE A 126 -4.54 1.18 4.34
C ILE A 126 -4.69 2.66 3.98
N THR A 127 -4.89 2.97 2.69
CA THR A 127 -5.06 4.34 2.18
C THR A 127 -6.28 5.03 2.80
N THR A 128 -7.32 4.26 3.10
CA THR A 128 -8.54 4.75 3.74
C THR A 128 -8.45 4.70 5.26
N ILE A 129 -7.86 3.64 5.82
CA ILE A 129 -7.72 3.49 7.28
C ILE A 129 -6.90 4.65 7.85
N VAL A 130 -5.73 4.94 7.27
CA VAL A 130 -4.79 5.91 7.84
C VAL A 130 -5.34 7.32 7.82
N THR A 131 -5.94 7.74 6.70
CA THR A 131 -6.50 9.09 6.57
C THR A 131 -7.62 9.34 7.58
N GLY A 132 -8.47 8.35 7.85
CA GLY A 132 -9.52 8.44 8.87
C GLY A 132 -9.02 8.32 10.30
N ALA A 133 -8.17 7.32 10.59
CA ALA A 133 -7.76 6.98 11.96
C ALA A 133 -6.96 8.11 12.62
N LEU A 134 -6.11 8.80 11.85
CA LEU A 134 -5.25 9.86 12.36
C LEU A 134 -6.02 11.12 12.77
N GLY A 135 -7.23 11.33 12.23
CA GLY A 135 -7.99 12.57 12.40
C GLY A 135 -7.43 13.72 11.56
N LEU A 136 -6.69 13.40 10.51
CA LEU A 136 -6.23 14.35 9.50
C LEU A 136 -7.35 14.63 8.49
N SER A 137 -7.38 15.84 7.94
CA SER A 137 -8.33 16.17 6.88
C SER A 137 -7.97 15.42 5.62
N ASN A 138 -8.90 14.60 5.11
CA ASN A 138 -8.68 13.89 3.85
C ASN A 138 -8.48 14.85 2.66
N TYR A 139 -9.05 16.06 2.74
CA TYR A 139 -8.84 17.11 1.72
C TYR A 139 -7.42 17.68 1.70
N LYS A 140 -6.60 17.36 2.71
CA LYS A 140 -5.19 17.72 2.79
C LYS A 140 -4.27 16.54 2.52
N SER A 141 -4.80 15.38 2.12
CA SER A 141 -3.99 14.27 1.63
C SER A 141 -3.48 14.58 0.23
N GLY A 142 -2.16 14.64 0.07
CA GLY A 142 -1.48 14.85 -1.20
C GLY A 142 -1.23 13.55 -1.96
N ARG A 143 -0.33 13.62 -2.95
CA ARG A 143 0.11 12.43 -3.70
C ARG A 143 0.75 11.41 -2.76
N GLN A 144 0.41 10.14 -2.89
CA GLN A 144 1.02 9.06 -2.10
C GLN A 144 2.33 8.63 -2.75
N THR A 145 3.19 7.96 -1.99
CA THR A 145 4.44 7.39 -2.50
C THR A 145 4.83 6.11 -1.74
N THR A 146 5.90 5.45 -2.19
CA THR A 146 6.45 4.26 -1.55
C THR A 146 7.94 4.46 -1.31
N LEU A 147 8.41 4.28 -0.08
CA LEU A 147 9.83 4.23 0.25
C LEU A 147 10.36 2.83 -0.05
N THR A 148 11.39 2.73 -0.89
CA THR A 148 11.99 1.46 -1.30
C THR A 148 13.33 1.23 -0.61
N TYR A 149 13.73 -0.04 -0.49
CA TYR A 149 15.12 -0.34 -0.20
C TYR A 149 16.02 0.10 -1.38
N PRO A 150 17.31 0.38 -1.14
CA PRO A 150 18.26 0.67 -2.22
C PRO A 150 18.68 -0.62 -2.94
N TYR A 151 17.93 -1.00 -3.97
CA TYR A 151 18.20 -2.21 -4.75
C TYR A 151 19.56 -2.14 -5.47
N GLY A 152 20.49 -3.04 -5.14
CA GLY A 152 21.82 -3.05 -5.74
C GLY A 152 22.61 -1.75 -5.55
N GLY A 153 22.30 -0.96 -4.51
CA GLY A 153 22.88 0.35 -4.26
C GLY A 153 22.23 1.51 -5.03
N TRP A 154 21.21 1.24 -5.86
CA TRP A 154 20.46 2.28 -6.55
C TRP A 154 19.43 2.93 -5.62
N VAL A 155 19.60 4.24 -5.37
CA VAL A 155 18.66 5.05 -4.59
C VAL A 155 17.68 5.76 -5.52
N VAL A 156 16.39 5.50 -5.37
CA VAL A 156 15.31 6.18 -6.10
C VAL A 156 14.89 7.43 -5.32
N THR A 157 14.97 8.62 -5.93
CA THR A 157 14.68 9.91 -5.26
C THR A 157 13.24 10.37 -5.38
N SER A 158 12.45 9.77 -6.28
CA SER A 158 11.07 10.19 -6.54
C SER A 158 10.17 10.19 -5.29
N PRO A 159 10.34 9.33 -4.27
CA PRO A 159 9.53 9.44 -3.06
C PRO A 159 9.78 10.73 -2.28
N LEU A 160 11.04 11.15 -2.17
CA LEU A 160 11.40 12.39 -1.51
C LEU A 160 10.89 13.63 -2.28
N GLU A 161 10.88 13.57 -3.61
CA GLU A 161 10.29 14.61 -4.46
C GLU A 161 8.78 14.77 -4.18
N VAL A 162 8.04 13.67 -4.06
CA VAL A 162 6.62 13.69 -3.71
C VAL A 162 6.40 14.30 -2.32
N ILE A 163 7.19 13.86 -1.32
CA ILE A 163 7.11 14.39 0.05
C ILE A 163 7.40 15.90 0.06
N ALA A 164 8.43 16.35 -0.65
CA ALA A 164 8.79 17.77 -0.76
C ALA A 164 7.68 18.61 -1.34
N MET A 165 7.15 18.20 -2.48
CA MET A 165 6.10 18.95 -3.15
C MET A 165 4.82 19.02 -2.33
N ASN A 166 4.38 17.89 -1.75
CA ASN A 166 3.21 17.89 -0.89
C ASN A 166 3.41 18.80 0.32
N MET A 167 4.57 18.73 0.97
CA MET A 167 4.88 19.58 2.12
C MET A 167 4.88 21.07 1.76
N GLY A 168 5.46 21.45 0.60
CA GLY A 168 5.42 22.82 0.08
C GLY A 168 4.00 23.32 -0.20
N LEU A 169 3.07 22.44 -0.55
CA LEU A 169 1.63 22.73 -0.71
C LEU A 169 0.84 22.64 0.61
N GLY A 170 1.49 22.27 1.71
CA GLY A 170 0.82 22.07 3.00
C GLY A 170 -0.01 20.78 3.08
N HIS A 171 0.24 19.80 2.21
CA HIS A 171 -0.43 18.51 2.17
C HIS A 171 0.32 17.42 2.95
N HIS A 172 -0.42 16.48 3.52
CA HIS A 172 0.11 15.27 4.14
C HIS A 172 0.47 14.24 3.06
N THR A 173 1.52 13.47 3.29
CA THR A 173 1.96 12.41 2.37
C THR A 173 1.87 11.06 3.06
N LEU A 174 1.02 10.17 2.56
CA LEU A 174 1.10 8.75 2.90
C LEU A 174 2.26 8.13 2.12
N ALA A 175 3.25 7.64 2.85
CA ALA A 175 4.36 6.87 2.34
C ALA A 175 4.19 5.41 2.76
N LEU A 176 3.91 4.54 1.79
CA LEU A 176 3.96 3.09 1.97
C LEU A 176 5.41 2.65 2.09
N LEU A 177 5.65 1.53 2.77
CA LEU A 177 6.98 1.00 2.94
C LEU A 177 7.13 -0.33 2.21
N ASP A 178 8.30 -0.52 1.60
CA ASP A 178 8.65 -1.73 0.87
C ASP A 178 8.59 -2.99 1.75
N LEU A 179 8.36 -4.12 1.10
CA LEU A 179 8.27 -5.43 1.76
C LEU A 179 9.38 -6.38 1.38
N ASP A 180 10.17 -6.06 0.36
CA ASP A 180 11.18 -6.96 -0.15
C ASP A 180 12.46 -6.18 -0.50
N PRO A 181 13.55 -6.34 0.26
CA PRO A 181 14.82 -5.67 -0.04
C PRO A 181 15.47 -6.13 -1.34
N THR A 182 15.01 -7.22 -1.95
CA THR A 182 15.46 -7.67 -3.28
C THR A 182 14.63 -7.07 -4.41
N GLY A 183 13.41 -6.62 -4.12
CA GLY A 183 12.44 -6.12 -5.08
C GLY A 183 11.89 -7.19 -6.04
N ALA A 184 12.26 -8.46 -5.88
CA ALA A 184 11.92 -9.53 -6.80
C ALA A 184 10.52 -10.11 -6.56
N GLY A 185 9.99 -10.01 -5.34
CA GLY A 185 8.67 -10.53 -5.00
C GLY A 185 8.58 -12.05 -5.12
N ILE A 186 9.70 -12.76 -4.90
CA ILE A 186 9.82 -14.23 -5.06
C ILE A 186 9.87 -14.99 -3.73
N GLY A 187 9.87 -14.29 -2.58
CA GLY A 187 9.87 -14.88 -1.24
C GLY A 187 10.74 -14.10 -0.26
N GLN A 188 10.76 -14.52 1.00
CA GLN A 188 11.59 -13.92 2.07
C GLN A 188 11.31 -12.43 2.31
N GLN A 189 10.04 -12.03 2.23
CA GLN A 189 9.62 -10.66 2.53
C GLN A 189 10.20 -10.21 3.87
N LYS A 190 10.88 -9.07 3.82
CA LYS A 190 11.39 -8.36 4.99
C LYS A 190 10.78 -6.95 4.97
N PRO A 191 9.58 -6.78 5.55
CA PRO A 191 8.93 -5.50 5.69
C PRO A 191 9.91 -4.44 6.20
N MET A 192 9.95 -3.31 5.51
CA MET A 192 10.79 -2.19 5.87
C MET A 192 10.39 -1.67 7.26
N MET A 193 11.36 -1.67 8.16
CA MET A 193 11.19 -1.20 9.52
C MET A 193 11.40 0.32 9.59
N PRO A 194 10.97 0.99 10.67
CA PRO A 194 11.17 2.44 10.83
C PRO A 194 12.61 2.90 10.60
N ALA A 195 13.61 2.16 11.10
CA ALA A 195 15.02 2.46 10.87
C ALA A 195 15.43 2.37 9.39
N ASP A 196 14.94 1.36 8.66
CA ASP A 196 15.20 1.19 7.23
C ASP A 196 14.58 2.35 6.42
N ALA A 197 13.36 2.79 6.80
CA ALA A 197 12.69 3.92 6.17
C ALA A 197 13.45 5.23 6.38
N VAL A 198 13.96 5.48 7.61
CA VAL A 198 14.83 6.63 7.89
C VAL A 198 16.08 6.58 7.01
N GLN A 199 16.75 5.43 6.93
CA GLN A 199 17.94 5.25 6.09
C GLN A 199 17.65 5.51 4.60
N SER A 200 16.49 5.07 4.12
CA SER A 200 16.04 5.32 2.75
C SER A 200 15.88 6.83 2.47
N VAL A 201 15.22 7.57 3.37
CA VAL A 201 15.06 9.02 3.24
C VAL A 201 16.40 9.76 3.32
N VAL A 202 17.29 9.38 4.26
CA VAL A 202 18.64 9.97 4.37
C VAL A 202 19.42 9.76 3.08
N SER A 203 19.36 8.55 2.51
CA SER A 203 20.07 8.22 1.27
C SER A 203 19.54 9.03 0.08
N MET A 204 18.23 9.30 0.02
CA MET A 204 17.64 10.19 -0.99
C MET A 204 18.08 11.63 -0.81
N ILE A 205 18.10 12.15 0.42
CA ILE A 205 18.58 13.51 0.73
C ILE A 205 20.04 13.65 0.29
N ASP A 206 20.88 12.68 0.63
CA ASP A 206 22.31 12.70 0.29
C ASP A 206 22.56 12.60 -1.22
N LYS A 207 21.77 11.80 -1.94
CA LYS A 207 21.85 11.74 -3.41
C LYS A 207 21.44 13.07 -4.05
N LEU A 208 20.38 13.72 -3.56
CA LEU A 208 19.94 15.02 -4.08
C LEU A 208 20.93 16.16 -3.80
N LYS A 209 21.74 16.07 -2.72
CA LYS A 209 22.75 17.10 -2.42
C LYS A 209 23.73 17.35 -3.55
N ILE A 210 23.88 16.39 -4.45
CA ILE A 210 24.90 16.40 -5.49
C ILE A 210 24.38 17.06 -6.77
N ASP A 211 23.06 17.21 -6.97
CA ASP A 211 22.52 17.31 -8.33
C ASP A 211 21.19 18.10 -8.47
N PHE A 212 21.21 19.41 -8.22
CA PHE A 212 20.05 20.30 -8.50
C PHE A 212 20.18 21.11 -9.78
N ASP A 213 21.41 21.32 -10.25
CA ASP A 213 21.69 22.18 -11.39
C ASP A 213 21.32 21.50 -12.73
N ASP A 214 21.20 20.17 -12.75
CA ASP A 214 20.77 19.39 -13.92
C ASP A 214 19.24 19.22 -14.03
N LEU A 215 18.48 19.71 -13.04
CA LEU A 215 17.02 19.66 -13.10
C LEU A 215 16.48 20.73 -14.07
N SER A 216 15.55 20.32 -14.94
CA SER A 216 14.82 21.26 -15.79
C SER A 216 14.16 22.34 -14.94
N ASN A 217 14.22 23.59 -15.39
CA ASN A 217 13.57 24.72 -14.73
C ASN A 217 12.77 25.53 -15.77
N ASP A 218 12.03 24.80 -16.61
CA ASP A 218 11.38 25.35 -17.79
C ASP A 218 9.94 25.80 -17.50
N SER A 219 9.42 25.49 -16.31
CA SER A 219 8.06 25.81 -15.91
C SER A 219 7.94 26.28 -14.45
N PRO A 220 6.87 27.01 -14.08
CA PRO A 220 6.59 27.33 -12.68
C PRO A 220 6.48 26.10 -11.78
N TYR A 221 6.05 24.96 -12.33
CA TYR A 221 6.01 23.69 -11.63
C TYR A 221 7.41 23.20 -11.28
N ASP A 222 8.34 23.29 -12.23
CA ASP A 222 9.73 22.89 -12.01
C ASP A 222 10.43 23.79 -10.99
N ALA A 223 10.22 25.10 -11.09
CA ALA A 223 10.74 26.06 -10.12
C ALA A 223 10.25 25.74 -8.70
N PHE A 224 8.95 25.46 -8.54
CA PHE A 224 8.36 25.06 -7.26
C PHE A 224 8.91 23.73 -6.74
N LYS A 225 9.13 22.75 -7.64
CA LYS A 225 9.74 21.46 -7.28
C LYS A 225 11.15 21.66 -6.76
N ILE A 226 11.98 22.45 -7.45
CA ILE A 226 13.36 22.75 -7.05
C ILE A 226 13.38 23.46 -5.68
N GLU A 227 12.53 24.45 -5.47
CA GLU A 227 12.43 25.16 -4.19
C GLU A 227 11.99 24.23 -3.04
N SER A 228 10.99 23.38 -3.29
CA SER A 228 10.50 22.40 -2.32
C SER A 228 11.60 21.40 -1.91
N LEU A 229 12.37 20.91 -2.89
CA LEU A 229 13.48 20.00 -2.64
C LEU A 229 14.62 20.66 -1.86
N ARG A 230 15.00 21.89 -2.23
CA ARG A 230 16.00 22.68 -1.49
C ARG A 230 15.57 22.91 -0.03
N THR A 231 14.28 23.11 0.20
CA THR A 231 13.74 23.26 1.57
C THR A 231 13.95 21.98 2.38
N ILE A 232 13.54 20.83 1.85
CA ILE A 232 13.69 19.53 2.52
C ILE A 232 15.17 19.17 2.73
N GLN A 233 16.03 19.43 1.75
CA GLN A 233 17.46 19.14 1.84
C GLN A 233 18.16 19.86 3.00
N ASN A 234 17.74 21.10 3.29
CA ASN A 234 18.33 21.93 4.34
C ASN A 234 17.62 21.76 5.71
N MET A 235 16.56 20.95 5.75
CA MET A 235 15.79 20.68 6.95
C MET A 235 16.48 19.59 7.80
N PRO A 236 16.67 19.78 9.12
CA PRO A 236 17.17 18.71 9.97
C PRO A 236 16.13 17.59 10.08
N LEU A 237 16.58 16.33 10.24
CA LEU A 237 15.69 15.16 10.34
C LEU A 237 14.65 15.31 11.47
N SER A 238 15.00 15.98 12.56
CA SER A 238 14.12 16.26 13.69
C SER A 238 12.93 17.18 13.36
N ALA A 239 13.00 17.93 12.26
CA ALA A 239 11.92 18.82 11.84
C ALA A 239 10.90 18.12 10.91
N PHE A 240 11.24 16.97 10.32
CA PHE A 240 10.28 16.15 9.58
C PHE A 240 9.31 15.51 10.55
N ARG A 241 8.12 16.09 10.68
CA ARG A 241 7.05 15.51 11.48
C ARG A 241 6.44 14.32 10.75
N VAL A 242 6.47 13.17 11.40
CA VAL A 242 5.99 11.91 10.82
C VAL A 242 5.11 11.17 11.81
N ILE A 243 4.17 10.40 11.29
CA ILE A 243 3.38 9.47 12.09
C ILE A 243 3.66 8.07 11.59
N LEU A 244 4.12 7.21 12.48
CA LEU A 244 4.22 5.78 12.24
C LEU A 244 2.85 5.14 12.46
N CYS A 245 2.37 4.43 11.46
CA CYS A 245 1.19 3.59 11.53
C CYS A 245 1.62 2.15 11.30
N SER A 246 1.43 1.31 12.31
CA SER A 246 1.81 -0.10 12.30
C SER A 246 0.57 -0.97 12.47
N ASP A 247 0.50 -2.06 11.72
CA ASP A 247 -0.52 -3.11 11.87
C ASP A 247 -1.97 -2.58 11.88
N MET A 248 -2.22 -1.53 11.09
CA MET A 248 -3.51 -0.83 11.07
C MET A 248 -4.65 -1.76 10.66
N GLY A 249 -5.71 -1.82 11.47
CA GLY A 249 -6.83 -2.75 11.29
C GLY A 249 -6.66 -4.12 11.94
N MET A 250 -5.55 -4.35 12.65
CA MET A 250 -5.30 -5.56 13.44
C MET A 250 -5.33 -5.28 14.95
N PRO A 251 -5.45 -6.32 15.81
CA PRO A 251 -5.34 -6.15 17.26
C PRO A 251 -4.01 -5.53 17.73
N SER A 252 -2.93 -5.74 16.97
CA SER A 252 -1.60 -5.16 17.25
C SER A 252 -1.43 -3.73 16.74
N GLN A 253 -2.49 -3.10 16.21
CA GLN A 253 -2.45 -1.74 15.67
C GLN A 253 -1.75 -0.76 16.62
N ASN A 254 -0.79 -0.01 16.08
CA ASN A 254 -0.09 1.04 16.80
C ASN A 254 0.04 2.30 15.95
N ILE A 255 -0.22 3.45 16.55
CA ILE A 255 -0.06 4.76 15.91
C ILE A 255 0.83 5.61 16.81
N ARG A 256 1.89 6.18 16.25
CA ARG A 256 2.85 7.00 16.99
C ARG A 256 3.27 8.24 16.22
N SER A 257 2.98 9.41 16.77
CA SER A 257 3.49 10.69 16.29
C SER A 257 4.93 10.88 16.75
N THR A 258 5.81 11.27 15.83
CA THR A 258 7.24 11.43 16.10
C THR A 258 7.87 12.37 15.05
N ASN A 259 9.19 12.41 14.99
CA ASN A 259 9.94 12.98 13.88
C ASN A 259 10.87 11.94 13.24
N LEU A 260 11.41 12.24 12.07
CA LEU A 260 12.22 11.29 11.30
C LEU A 260 13.52 10.90 12.02
N GLU A 261 14.11 11.77 12.84
CA GLU A 261 15.29 11.43 13.65
C GLU A 261 14.98 10.36 14.70
N ALA A 262 13.93 10.59 15.50
CA ALA A 262 13.51 9.69 16.57
C ALA A 262 12.85 8.40 16.04
N LEU A 263 12.32 8.42 14.80
CA LEU A 263 11.69 7.25 14.16
C LEU A 263 12.61 6.03 14.11
N SER A 264 13.92 6.24 13.93
CA SER A 264 14.92 5.16 13.88
C SER A 264 15.00 4.31 15.16
N GLN A 265 14.55 4.86 16.29
CA GLN A 265 14.58 4.21 17.61
C GLN A 265 13.26 3.54 17.97
N ILE A 266 12.24 3.66 17.11
CA ILE A 266 10.91 3.09 17.35
C ILE A 266 10.83 1.72 16.66
N ASN A 267 10.37 0.73 17.41
CA ASN A 267 10.00 -0.56 16.82
C ASN A 267 8.69 -0.39 16.05
N GLY A 268 8.66 -0.86 14.80
CA GLY A 268 7.43 -0.99 14.02
C GLY A 268 6.66 -2.25 14.37
N GLY A 269 5.56 -2.47 13.66
CA GLY A 269 4.82 -3.73 13.63
C GLY A 269 5.27 -4.61 12.47
N SER A 270 4.42 -5.60 12.14
CA SER A 270 4.63 -6.49 10.99
C SER A 270 4.47 -5.78 9.65
N MET A 271 3.58 -4.80 9.59
CA MET A 271 3.32 -3.95 8.43
C MET A 271 3.33 -2.50 8.87
N ASN A 272 4.06 -1.66 8.15
CA ASN A 272 4.32 -0.27 8.54
C ASN A 272 4.06 0.68 7.37
N CYS A 273 3.48 1.84 7.65
CA CYS A 273 3.47 2.99 6.75
C CYS A 273 3.73 4.28 7.53
N LEU A 274 4.17 5.32 6.82
CA LEU A 274 4.44 6.62 7.41
C LEU A 274 3.51 7.68 6.82
N VAL A 275 3.10 8.64 7.66
CA VAL A 275 2.48 9.87 7.19
C VAL A 275 3.38 11.05 7.49
N PHE A 276 3.95 11.66 6.45
CA PHE A 276 4.68 12.92 6.57
C PHE A 276 3.68 14.06 6.62
N LEU A 277 3.78 14.90 7.65
CA LEU A 277 2.82 15.98 7.87
C LEU A 277 3.21 17.22 7.06
N GLY A 278 2.27 17.71 6.24
CA GLY A 278 2.26 19.10 5.80
C GLY A 278 1.75 20.03 6.91
N ASN A 279 1.17 21.16 6.51
CA ASN A 279 0.52 22.08 7.46
C ASN A 279 -0.65 21.38 8.15
N THR A 280 -0.97 21.81 9.36
CA THR A 280 -2.03 21.24 10.21
C THR A 280 -2.93 22.37 10.71
N SER A 281 -4.21 22.07 10.86
CA SER A 281 -5.17 22.94 11.57
C SER A 281 -5.15 22.65 13.07
N ASP A 282 -5.75 23.53 13.87
CA ASP A 282 -5.88 23.34 15.32
C ASP A 282 -6.60 22.03 15.69
N VAL A 283 -7.55 21.60 14.86
CA VAL A 283 -8.29 20.34 15.07
C VAL A 283 -7.38 19.15 14.80
N GLU A 284 -6.59 19.20 13.71
CA GLU A 284 -5.63 18.14 13.38
C GLU A 284 -4.55 18.04 14.46
N GLU A 285 -3.99 19.17 14.92
CA GLU A 285 -3.02 19.16 16.01
C GLU A 285 -3.58 18.50 17.27
N LYS A 286 -4.80 18.85 17.68
CA LYS A 286 -5.47 18.21 18.82
C LYS A 286 -5.70 16.72 18.59
N ALA A 287 -6.05 16.31 17.37
CA ALA A 287 -6.25 14.91 17.04
C ALA A 287 -4.95 14.10 17.13
N LEU A 288 -3.81 14.71 16.76
CA LEU A 288 -2.49 14.10 16.81
C LEU A 288 -1.94 13.92 18.23
N LEU A 289 -2.40 14.72 19.21
CA LEU A 289 -2.05 14.55 20.62
C LEU A 289 -2.46 13.18 21.18
N ARG A 290 -3.42 12.48 20.53
CA ARG A 290 -3.82 11.11 20.90
C ARG A 290 -2.70 10.09 20.71
N TRP A 291 -1.67 10.41 19.93
CA TRP A 291 -0.66 9.47 19.44
C TRP A 291 0.77 9.82 19.89
N GLN A 292 0.95 10.68 20.90
CA GLN A 292 2.28 11.04 21.44
C GLN A 292 2.89 9.94 22.30
#